data_AF-A0A961DFG0-F1
#
_entry.id   AF-A0A961DFG0-F1
#
_cell.length_a   1.000
_cell.length_b   1.000
_cell.length_c   1.000
_cell.angle_alpha   90.00
_cell.angle_beta   90.00
_cell.angle_gamma   90.00
#
_symmetry.space_group_name_H-M   'P 1'
#
loop_
_entity.id
_entity.type
_entity.pdbx_description
1 polymer ?
#
loop_
_entity_poly.entity_id
_entity_poly.type
_entity_poly.pdbx_seq_one_letter_code
_entity_poly.pdbx_strand_id
1 'polypeptide(L)'
;MKARLLKSRYAILAVALAATLIFLTHPLAGASDMFGNVGPAPQVAGTAFSERYPAGNYTLDQHFEAVSASLTGGVDVSGVPPMIAYFLASIIWELTAFLARTLISLFTFAFSLDLLNGSKATGGAGALRPVSAAIHTIYAEVFGRPWLVVAVTVVGLWAMWRALIQRRYAETAGTLAVSLIYLIVALAFVAQPAATVGSASSWTNQMSGAFLSITSKGSVSEGEGAKLSGADQLFKLLVHEPWVVLQFGGIEHCVKDGTGSDDHDPESIPVRPLSKEAGKDSALSKALRRGNQVQADGKTCINNANKYSPHFLSFASGSDERDAEYDALNSGDTDKLPDADPSADRNDYKLGVADKPATDQMEEGGQYQRLLVAIVVFVGELGVFLLIGSLSVGVILAQILLLLLLAFAPVVMVASVIPGRGHEFFRGWIIKIAGLLVRKAAYSLILAVLLAVNGALAAATSQLGWLMSFGLQALFAWTVFLQRRQLTSRIVGLTGAEHSPGDSSAQLLAYLRRTTTFRGIERTVGRASRSHPSRRTK
;
A
#
# COMPACT_ATOMS: atom_id res chain seq x y z
N MET A 1 -16.26 -13.28 18.63
CA MET A 1 -15.12 -12.38 18.98
C MET A 1 -13.76 -13.09 18.92
N LYS A 2 -13.61 -14.29 19.49
CA LYS A 2 -12.36 -15.09 19.47
C LYS A 2 -11.80 -15.38 18.07
N ALA A 3 -12.63 -15.75 17.09
CA ALA A 3 -12.16 -16.10 15.73
C ALA A 3 -11.53 -14.95 14.93
N ARG A 4 -11.95 -13.68 15.16
CA ARG A 4 -11.37 -12.51 14.48
C ARG A 4 -10.03 -12.10 15.08
N LEU A 5 -9.86 -12.27 16.40
CA LEU A 5 -8.59 -12.07 17.08
C LEU A 5 -7.56 -13.13 16.65
N LEU A 6 -8.00 -14.38 16.50
CA LEU A 6 -7.18 -15.48 15.99
C LEU A 6 -6.66 -15.19 14.57
N LYS A 7 -7.50 -14.82 13.60
CA LYS A 7 -7.04 -14.49 12.23
C LYS A 7 -6.03 -13.33 12.19
N SER A 8 -6.24 -12.28 12.99
CA SER A 8 -5.30 -11.16 13.07
C SER A 8 -3.98 -11.58 13.71
N ARG A 9 -4.04 -12.44 14.73
CA ARG A 9 -2.85 -12.99 15.40
C ARG A 9 -2.05 -13.90 14.47
N TYR A 10 -2.70 -14.73 13.65
CA TYR A 10 -2.02 -15.58 12.68
C TYR A 10 -1.35 -14.80 11.54
N ALA A 11 -1.96 -13.69 11.08
CA ALA A 11 -1.31 -12.82 10.09
C ALA A 11 -0.07 -12.12 10.67
N ILE A 12 -0.16 -11.62 11.91
CA ILE A 12 0.97 -11.00 12.62
C ILE A 12 2.06 -12.04 12.92
N LEU A 13 1.68 -13.25 13.35
CA LEU A 13 2.61 -14.36 13.56
C LEU A 13 3.27 -14.82 12.26
N ALA A 14 2.55 -14.86 11.14
CA ALA A 14 3.12 -15.24 9.86
C ALA A 14 4.12 -14.19 9.34
N VAL A 15 3.81 -12.89 9.51
CA VAL A 15 4.74 -11.79 9.19
C VAL A 15 5.95 -11.82 10.13
N ALA A 16 5.73 -12.05 11.43
CA ALA A 16 6.81 -12.15 12.41
C ALA A 16 7.69 -13.37 12.17
N LEU A 17 7.11 -14.52 11.78
CA LEU A 17 7.81 -15.76 11.44
C LEU A 17 8.60 -15.61 10.13
N ALA A 18 8.00 -14.97 9.11
CA ALA A 18 8.71 -14.63 7.88
C ALA A 18 9.88 -13.69 8.17
N ALA A 19 9.67 -12.67 9.01
CA ALA A 19 10.75 -11.79 9.45
C ALA A 19 11.82 -12.55 10.23
N THR A 20 11.47 -13.50 11.12
CA THR A 20 12.47 -14.30 11.86
C THR A 20 13.23 -15.29 10.98
N LEU A 21 12.58 -15.90 9.99
CA LEU A 21 13.23 -16.74 8.98
C LEU A 21 14.17 -15.93 8.09
N ILE A 22 13.80 -14.68 7.79
CA ILE A 22 14.66 -13.71 7.10
C ILE A 22 15.87 -13.32 7.98
N PHE A 23 15.67 -13.09 9.28
CA PHE A 23 16.76 -12.83 10.25
C PHE A 23 17.78 -13.98 10.32
N LEU A 24 17.36 -15.23 10.12
CA LEU A 24 18.22 -16.42 10.20
C LEU A 24 19.00 -16.72 8.92
N THR A 25 18.69 -16.06 7.80
CA THR A 25 19.22 -16.41 6.47
C THR A 25 20.25 -15.43 5.91
N HIS A 26 20.62 -14.37 6.62
CA HIS A 26 21.64 -13.43 6.15
C HIS A 26 23.06 -13.97 6.42
N PRO A 27 23.85 -14.29 5.38
CA PRO A 27 25.30 -14.33 5.53
C PRO A 27 25.80 -12.88 5.63
N LEU A 28 26.65 -12.62 6.61
CA LEU A 28 27.48 -11.42 6.65
C LEU A 28 28.31 -11.37 5.36
N ALA A 29 28.20 -10.26 4.64
CA ALA A 29 28.88 -9.94 3.38
C ALA A 29 28.44 -10.77 2.15
N GLY A 30 27.81 -10.09 1.18
CA GLY A 30 27.75 -10.56 -0.22
C GLY A 30 26.40 -11.09 -0.75
N ALA A 31 25.33 -11.11 0.04
CA ALA A 31 24.03 -11.64 -0.40
C ALA A 31 22.90 -10.60 -0.48
N SER A 32 23.21 -9.37 -0.92
CA SER A 32 22.20 -8.36 -1.32
C SER A 32 21.30 -8.84 -2.48
N ASP A 33 21.65 -9.96 -3.11
CA ASP A 33 20.98 -10.51 -4.29
C ASP A 33 19.72 -11.34 -3.98
N MET A 34 19.49 -11.82 -2.74
CA MET A 34 18.28 -12.60 -2.44
C MET A 34 17.01 -11.76 -2.56
N PHE A 35 16.98 -10.56 -1.96
CA PHE A 35 15.83 -9.67 -2.05
C PHE A 35 15.71 -8.98 -3.41
N GLY A 36 16.81 -8.82 -4.13
CA GLY A 36 16.81 -8.40 -5.54
C GLY A 36 16.14 -9.45 -6.43
N ASN A 37 16.46 -10.73 -6.23
CA ASN A 37 15.92 -11.83 -7.03
C ASN A 37 14.50 -12.27 -6.64
N VAL A 38 14.12 -12.17 -5.36
CA VAL A 38 12.78 -12.55 -4.85
C VAL A 38 11.81 -11.37 -4.89
N GLY A 39 12.32 -10.13 -4.93
CA GLY A 39 11.53 -8.92 -5.00
C GLY A 39 10.70 -8.83 -6.29
N PRO A 40 9.57 -8.09 -6.26
CA PRO A 40 8.80 -7.85 -7.48
C PRO A 40 9.63 -7.08 -8.50
N ALA A 41 9.68 -7.58 -9.74
CA ALA A 41 10.31 -6.88 -10.85
C ALA A 41 9.65 -5.49 -11.08
N PRO A 42 10.40 -4.46 -11.52
CA PRO A 42 9.85 -3.15 -11.84
C PRO A 42 8.74 -3.28 -12.89
N GLN A 43 7.54 -2.79 -12.58
CA GLN A 43 6.35 -2.98 -13.43
C GLN A 43 6.09 -1.81 -14.39
N VAL A 44 6.88 -0.74 -14.32
CA VAL A 44 6.74 0.44 -15.17
C VAL A 44 8.11 0.90 -15.61
N ALA A 45 8.41 0.72 -16.90
CA ALA A 45 9.64 1.23 -17.50
C ALA A 45 9.50 2.72 -17.83
N GLY A 46 10.38 3.55 -17.28
CA GLY A 46 10.62 4.92 -17.70
C GLY A 46 10.53 5.97 -16.58
N THR A 47 11.61 6.74 -16.42
CA THR A 47 11.71 8.07 -15.77
C THR A 47 11.31 8.22 -14.30
N ALA A 48 10.86 7.16 -13.62
CA ALA A 48 10.58 7.20 -12.19
C ALA A 48 11.88 7.32 -11.39
N PHE A 49 11.90 8.11 -10.32
CA PHE A 49 13.04 8.26 -9.42
C PHE A 49 13.48 6.90 -8.85
N SER A 50 12.55 5.96 -8.70
CA SER A 50 12.80 4.57 -8.28
C SER A 50 13.66 3.75 -9.25
N GLU A 51 13.78 4.16 -10.51
CA GLU A 51 14.60 3.51 -11.54
C GLU A 51 15.95 4.19 -11.74
N ARG A 52 16.18 5.35 -11.11
CA ARG A 52 17.43 6.09 -11.29
C ARG A 52 18.64 5.31 -10.78
N TYR A 53 18.46 4.53 -9.72
CA TYR A 53 19.50 3.71 -9.11
C TYR A 53 18.99 2.28 -8.82
N PRO A 54 19.84 1.24 -8.99
CA PRO A 54 19.50 -0.12 -8.61
C PRO A 54 19.04 -0.25 -7.15
N ALA A 55 18.08 -1.14 -6.92
CA ALA A 55 17.55 -1.39 -5.58
C ALA A 55 18.63 -1.81 -4.56
N GLY A 56 19.65 -2.53 -5.00
CA GLY A 56 20.79 -2.97 -4.19
C GLY A 56 21.71 -1.85 -3.73
N ASN A 57 21.61 -0.64 -4.30
CA ASN A 57 22.49 0.48 -3.93
C ASN A 57 21.98 1.20 -2.67
N TYR A 58 20.73 0.98 -2.26
CA TYR A 58 20.12 1.55 -1.05
C TYR A 58 20.47 0.75 0.22
N THR A 59 21.68 0.21 0.32
CA THR A 59 22.19 -0.48 1.52
C THR A 59 22.86 0.51 2.48
N LEU A 60 23.08 0.08 3.72
CA LEU A 60 23.80 0.86 4.73
C LEU A 60 25.29 0.53 4.67
N ASP A 61 26.15 1.55 4.59
CA ASP A 61 27.60 1.35 4.61
C ASP A 61 28.17 1.44 6.03
N GLN A 62 29.31 0.81 6.27
CA GLN A 62 30.07 0.90 7.53
C GLN A 62 31.55 1.13 7.21
N HIS A 63 32.18 2.05 7.94
CA HIS A 63 33.60 2.37 7.78
C HIS A 63 34.29 2.37 9.16
N PHE A 64 34.42 1.18 9.74
CA PHE A 64 35.20 0.94 10.96
C PHE A 64 35.61 -0.54 11.05
N GLU A 65 36.71 -0.82 11.75
CA GLU A 65 37.17 -2.18 12.00
C GLU A 65 36.55 -2.73 13.30
N ALA A 66 35.90 -3.89 13.26
CA ALA A 66 35.32 -4.48 14.47
C ALA A 66 36.35 -5.14 15.39
N VAL A 67 37.44 -5.64 14.80
CA VAL A 67 38.58 -6.18 15.52
C VAL A 67 39.83 -5.68 14.82
N SER A 68 40.60 -4.83 15.49
CA SER A 68 41.90 -4.39 15.01
C SER A 68 42.99 -5.02 15.87
N ALA A 69 44.04 -5.54 15.23
CA ALA A 69 45.17 -6.15 15.92
C ALA A 69 46.43 -5.34 15.58
N SER A 70 46.98 -4.66 16.57
CA SER A 70 48.21 -3.88 16.42
C SER A 70 49.39 -4.62 17.04
N LEU A 71 50.53 -4.63 16.32
CA LEU A 71 51.78 -5.25 16.74
C LEU A 71 52.31 -4.73 18.09
N THR A 72 51.92 -3.51 18.49
CA THR A 72 52.34 -2.87 19.75
C THR A 72 51.19 -2.58 20.71
N GLY A 73 49.93 -2.66 20.24
CA GLY A 73 48.73 -2.22 20.98
C GLY A 73 47.82 -3.35 21.48
N GLY A 74 48.05 -4.61 21.10
CA GLY A 74 47.16 -5.72 21.45
C GLY A 74 45.98 -5.88 20.48
N VAL A 75 44.95 -6.63 20.89
CA VAL A 75 43.71 -6.85 20.13
C VAL A 75 42.64 -5.93 20.68
N ASP A 76 42.18 -4.97 19.88
CA ASP A 76 41.04 -4.13 20.20
C ASP A 76 39.75 -4.75 19.65
N VAL A 77 38.71 -4.79 20.49
CA VAL A 77 37.38 -5.36 20.21
C VAL A 77 36.27 -4.35 20.49
N SER A 78 36.63 -3.08 20.71
CA SER A 78 35.71 -1.95 20.90
C SER A 78 34.69 -1.82 19.78
N GLY A 79 35.07 -2.13 18.54
CA GLY A 79 34.19 -2.12 17.37
C GLY A 79 33.18 -3.27 17.28
N VAL A 80 33.25 -4.31 18.14
CA VAL A 80 32.30 -5.44 18.07
C VAL A 80 30.85 -5.03 18.41
N PRO A 81 30.57 -4.30 19.52
CA PRO A 81 29.20 -3.87 19.80
C PRO A 81 28.60 -2.91 18.75
N PRO A 82 29.34 -1.91 18.21
CA PRO A 82 28.92 -1.12 17.06
C PRO A 82 28.66 -1.96 15.79
N MET A 83 29.47 -2.99 15.51
CA MET A 83 29.24 -3.94 14.43
C MET A 83 27.91 -4.69 14.61
N ILE A 84 27.58 -5.12 15.83
CA ILE A 84 26.29 -5.75 16.12
C ILE A 84 25.15 -4.76 15.88
N ALA A 85 25.31 -3.50 16.30
CA ALA A 85 24.30 -2.46 16.06
C ALA A 85 24.09 -2.20 14.56
N TYR A 86 25.18 -2.08 13.79
CA TYR A 86 25.15 -1.98 12.33
C TYR A 86 24.45 -3.17 11.69
N PHE A 87 24.79 -4.39 12.10
CA PHE A 87 24.18 -5.61 11.58
C PHE A 87 22.66 -5.63 11.79
N LEU A 88 22.21 -5.29 13.01
CA LEU A 88 20.77 -5.19 13.30
C LEU A 88 20.10 -4.06 12.53
N ALA A 89 20.75 -2.90 12.42
CA ALA A 89 20.24 -1.76 11.66
C ALA A 89 20.06 -2.12 10.18
N SER A 90 21.06 -2.80 9.60
CA SER A 90 21.08 -3.25 8.21
C SER A 90 19.97 -4.24 7.92
N ILE A 91 19.75 -5.25 8.78
CA ILE A 91 18.65 -6.20 8.60
C ILE A 91 17.29 -5.50 8.66
N ILE A 92 17.09 -4.64 9.68
CA ILE A 92 15.83 -3.91 9.83
C ILE A 92 15.59 -3.03 8.61
N TRP A 93 16.63 -2.34 8.14
CA TRP A 93 16.57 -1.48 6.97
C TRP A 93 16.27 -2.24 5.69
N GLU A 94 16.99 -3.33 5.40
CA GLU A 94 16.75 -4.15 4.21
C GLU A 94 15.34 -4.73 4.18
N LEU A 95 14.86 -5.22 5.34
CA LEU A 95 13.47 -5.68 5.48
C LEU A 95 12.48 -4.53 5.21
N THR A 96 12.74 -3.34 5.75
CA THR A 96 11.91 -2.15 5.55
C THR A 96 11.86 -1.78 4.06
N ALA A 97 13.02 -1.65 3.42
CA ALA A 97 13.14 -1.31 2.01
C ALA A 97 12.51 -2.38 1.11
N PHE A 98 12.62 -3.66 1.45
CA PHE A 98 11.93 -4.75 0.75
C PHE A 98 10.41 -4.63 0.85
N LEU A 99 9.88 -4.39 2.06
CA LEU A 99 8.45 -4.20 2.28
C LEU A 99 7.93 -2.94 1.55
N ALA A 100 8.68 -1.84 1.59
CA ALA A 100 8.36 -0.61 0.87
C ALA A 100 8.31 -0.85 -0.65
N ARG A 101 9.31 -1.51 -1.22
CA ARG A 101 9.34 -1.88 -2.65
C ARG A 101 8.19 -2.81 -3.04
N THR A 102 7.87 -3.78 -2.18
CA THR A 102 6.73 -4.68 -2.37
C THR A 102 5.42 -3.91 -2.35
N LEU A 103 5.27 -2.98 -1.41
CA LEU A 103 4.10 -2.12 -1.31
C LEU A 103 3.95 -1.22 -2.53
N ILE A 104 5.02 -0.57 -2.98
CA ILE A 104 5.03 0.30 -4.15
C ILE A 104 4.68 -0.51 -5.40
N SER A 105 5.23 -1.71 -5.55
CA SER A 105 4.88 -2.61 -6.66
C SER A 105 3.42 -3.03 -6.62
N LEU A 106 2.92 -3.37 -5.43
CA LEU A 106 1.51 -3.72 -5.22
C LEU A 106 0.58 -2.54 -5.50
N PHE A 107 0.96 -1.33 -5.09
CA PHE A 107 0.27 -0.08 -5.39
C PHE A 107 0.25 0.17 -6.89
N THR A 108 1.41 0.16 -7.55
CA THR A 108 1.54 0.37 -8.98
C THR A 108 0.72 -0.65 -9.75
N PHE A 109 0.76 -1.93 -9.36
CA PHE A 109 -0.12 -2.95 -9.91
C PHE A 109 -1.59 -2.58 -9.71
N ALA A 110 -2.03 -2.32 -8.48
CA ALA A 110 -3.43 -1.96 -8.18
C ALA A 110 -3.97 -0.78 -9.02
N PHE A 111 -3.13 0.21 -9.35
CA PHE A 111 -3.52 1.41 -10.11
C PHE A 111 -3.22 1.37 -11.61
N SER A 112 -2.19 0.63 -12.06
CA SER A 112 -1.89 0.38 -13.48
C SER A 112 -2.95 -0.51 -14.14
N LEU A 113 -3.79 -1.14 -13.31
CA LEU A 113 -4.71 -2.17 -13.69
C LEU A 113 -5.99 -1.67 -14.38
N ASP A 114 -5.85 -1.36 -15.66
CA ASP A 114 -6.76 -1.93 -16.64
C ASP A 114 -6.31 -3.38 -16.93
N LEU A 115 -6.63 -4.33 -16.03
CA LEU A 115 -6.27 -5.76 -16.18
C LEU A 115 -6.77 -6.38 -17.48
N LEU A 116 -7.77 -5.77 -18.11
CA LEU A 116 -8.48 -6.30 -19.26
C LEU A 116 -7.91 -5.80 -20.57
N ASN A 117 -7.67 -4.48 -20.69
CA ASN A 117 -7.27 -3.88 -21.96
C ASN A 117 -5.76 -3.66 -22.09
N GLY A 118 -4.99 -3.88 -21.02
CA GLY A 118 -3.54 -3.65 -21.03
C GLY A 118 -3.16 -2.18 -20.88
N SER A 119 -1.89 -1.95 -20.56
CA SER A 119 -1.27 -0.62 -20.57
C SER A 119 -0.18 -0.55 -21.63
N LYS A 120 0.27 0.66 -21.98
CA LYS A 120 1.41 0.84 -22.89
C LYS A 120 2.69 0.21 -22.30
N ALA A 121 2.83 0.19 -20.98
CA ALA A 121 3.94 -0.44 -20.25
C ALA A 121 3.99 -1.98 -20.39
N THR A 122 2.90 -2.65 -20.75
CA THR A 122 2.85 -4.11 -20.94
C THR A 122 2.77 -4.53 -22.42
N GLY A 123 3.08 -3.62 -23.35
CA GLY A 123 2.95 -3.87 -24.79
C GLY A 123 1.51 -4.06 -25.26
N GLY A 124 0.53 -3.48 -24.54
CA GLY A 124 -0.89 -3.59 -24.86
C GLY A 124 -1.57 -4.89 -24.41
N ALA A 125 -0.88 -5.76 -23.66
CA ALA A 125 -1.48 -6.96 -23.08
C ALA A 125 -1.87 -6.73 -21.61
N GLY A 126 -3.15 -6.84 -21.28
CA GLY A 126 -3.61 -6.86 -19.89
C GLY A 126 -2.98 -8.03 -19.13
N ALA A 127 -2.60 -7.83 -17.86
CA ALA A 127 -2.03 -8.92 -17.05
C ALA A 127 -3.01 -10.11 -16.87
N LEU A 128 -4.30 -9.92 -17.13
CA LEU A 128 -5.29 -10.99 -17.18
C LEU A 128 -5.77 -11.33 -18.60
N ARG A 129 -5.01 -10.96 -19.64
CA ARG A 129 -5.27 -11.40 -21.02
C ARG A 129 -5.34 -12.92 -21.15
N PRO A 130 -4.53 -13.75 -20.45
CA PRO A 130 -4.70 -15.21 -20.48
C PRO A 130 -6.05 -15.66 -19.90
N VAL A 131 -6.55 -14.99 -18.86
CA VAL A 131 -7.86 -15.26 -18.27
C VAL A 131 -8.97 -14.78 -19.20
N SER A 132 -8.84 -13.60 -19.82
CA SER A 132 -9.75 -13.10 -20.84
C SER A 132 -9.79 -14.03 -22.07
N ALA A 133 -8.63 -14.50 -22.53
CA ALA A 133 -8.51 -15.47 -23.62
C ALA A 133 -9.15 -16.81 -23.24
N ALA A 134 -8.92 -17.33 -22.03
CA ALA A 134 -9.59 -18.52 -21.54
C ALA A 134 -11.11 -18.35 -21.47
N ILE A 135 -11.60 -17.18 -21.03
CA ILE A 135 -13.02 -16.84 -21.05
C ILE A 135 -13.53 -16.81 -22.49
N HIS A 136 -12.81 -16.20 -23.43
CA HIS A 136 -13.18 -16.17 -24.85
C HIS A 136 -13.21 -17.56 -25.48
N THR A 137 -12.26 -18.43 -25.16
CA THR A 137 -12.25 -19.84 -25.62
C THR A 137 -13.43 -20.60 -25.04
N ILE A 138 -13.70 -20.46 -23.73
CA ILE A 138 -14.89 -21.03 -23.09
C ILE A 138 -16.17 -20.48 -23.76
N TYR A 139 -16.21 -19.19 -24.06
CA TYR A 139 -17.37 -18.56 -24.70
C TYR A 139 -17.59 -19.03 -26.12
N ALA A 140 -16.51 -19.16 -26.91
CA ALA A 140 -16.57 -19.52 -28.32
C ALA A 140 -16.78 -21.03 -28.53
N GLU A 141 -16.10 -21.87 -27.75
CA GLU A 141 -16.12 -23.33 -27.91
C GLU A 141 -17.22 -24.01 -27.08
N VAL A 142 -17.48 -23.56 -25.86
CA VAL A 142 -18.44 -24.21 -24.94
C VAL A 142 -19.82 -23.54 -24.96
N PHE A 143 -19.87 -22.21 -25.04
CA PHE A 143 -21.14 -21.44 -24.92
C PHE A 143 -21.64 -20.76 -26.20
N GLY A 144 -20.94 -20.88 -27.33
CA GLY A 144 -21.15 -20.00 -28.50
C GLY A 144 -22.48 -20.20 -29.25
N ARG A 145 -22.70 -21.37 -29.85
CA ARG A 145 -23.88 -21.68 -30.70
C ARG A 145 -24.95 -22.56 -30.05
N PRO A 146 -24.63 -23.69 -29.40
CA PRO A 146 -25.66 -24.60 -28.89
C PRO A 146 -26.42 -24.02 -27.68
N TRP A 147 -25.76 -23.20 -26.88
CA TRP A 147 -26.33 -22.65 -25.64
C TRP A 147 -27.41 -21.59 -25.88
N LEU A 148 -27.24 -20.71 -26.89
CA LEU A 148 -28.27 -19.75 -27.30
C LEU A 148 -29.55 -20.46 -27.75
N VAL A 149 -29.41 -21.56 -28.48
CA VAL A 149 -30.54 -22.41 -28.88
C VAL A 149 -31.23 -22.97 -27.64
N VAL A 150 -30.48 -23.56 -26.69
CA VAL A 150 -31.05 -24.07 -25.43
C VAL A 150 -31.79 -22.98 -24.66
N ALA A 151 -31.20 -21.78 -24.54
CA ALA A 151 -31.80 -20.64 -23.85
C ALA A 151 -33.15 -20.23 -24.47
N VAL A 152 -33.18 -20.01 -25.80
CA VAL A 152 -34.40 -19.66 -26.53
C VAL A 152 -35.44 -20.78 -26.45
N THR A 153 -35.02 -22.04 -26.49
CA THR A 153 -35.92 -23.20 -26.43
C THR A 153 -36.57 -23.32 -25.04
N VAL A 154 -35.78 -23.20 -23.97
CA VAL A 154 -36.28 -23.23 -22.58
C VAL A 154 -37.26 -22.09 -22.33
N VAL A 155 -36.98 -20.91 -22.87
CA VAL A 155 -37.85 -19.73 -22.76
C VAL A 155 -39.14 -19.93 -23.54
N GLY A 156 -39.05 -20.46 -24.76
CA GLY A 156 -40.22 -20.81 -25.57
C GLY A 156 -41.12 -21.81 -24.87
N LEU A 157 -40.55 -22.90 -24.33
CA LEU A 157 -41.28 -23.91 -23.57
C LEU A 157 -41.93 -23.33 -22.32
N TRP A 158 -41.21 -22.48 -21.58
CA TRP A 158 -41.72 -21.83 -20.38
C TRP A 158 -42.87 -20.85 -20.68
N ALA A 159 -42.72 -20.03 -21.73
CA ALA A 159 -43.75 -19.09 -22.16
C ALA A 159 -45.00 -19.83 -22.64
N MET A 160 -44.81 -20.92 -23.40
CA MET A 160 -45.90 -21.77 -23.89
C MET A 160 -46.63 -22.45 -22.73
N TRP A 161 -45.91 -22.99 -21.74
CA TRP A 161 -46.49 -23.58 -20.52
C TRP A 161 -47.33 -22.56 -19.74
N ARG A 162 -46.81 -21.35 -19.51
CA ARG A 162 -47.52 -20.33 -18.74
C ARG A 162 -48.75 -19.78 -19.47
N ALA A 163 -48.64 -19.57 -20.78
CA ALA A 163 -49.75 -19.09 -21.60
C ALA A 163 -50.90 -20.11 -21.68
N LEU A 164 -50.59 -21.38 -21.92
CA LEU A 164 -51.59 -22.43 -22.13
C LEU A 164 -52.18 -22.95 -20.82
N ILE A 165 -51.38 -23.17 -19.78
CA ILE A 165 -51.82 -23.84 -18.55
C ILE A 165 -52.25 -22.86 -17.46
N GLN A 166 -51.61 -21.69 -17.33
CA GLN A 166 -51.97 -20.72 -16.29
C GLN A 166 -53.01 -19.68 -16.75
N ARG A 167 -53.34 -19.60 -18.05
CA ARG A 167 -54.34 -18.68 -18.64
C ARG A 167 -54.17 -17.18 -18.27
N ARG A 168 -52.98 -16.76 -17.80
CA ARG A 168 -52.71 -15.39 -17.35
C ARG A 168 -52.05 -14.53 -18.44
N TYR A 169 -52.75 -14.27 -19.54
CA TYR A 169 -52.18 -13.63 -20.73
C TYR A 169 -51.61 -12.22 -20.49
N ALA A 170 -52.28 -11.38 -19.68
CA ALA A 170 -51.85 -10.00 -19.43
C ALA A 170 -50.64 -9.89 -18.45
N GLU A 171 -50.60 -10.68 -17.37
CA GLU A 171 -49.44 -10.73 -16.45
C GLU A 171 -48.19 -11.33 -17.11
N THR A 172 -48.38 -12.25 -18.06
CA THR A 172 -47.28 -12.92 -18.76
C THR A 172 -46.60 -11.99 -19.77
N ALA A 173 -47.34 -11.07 -20.40
CA ALA A 173 -46.78 -10.09 -21.33
C ALA A 173 -45.78 -9.12 -20.64
N GLY A 174 -46.14 -8.59 -19.47
CA GLY A 174 -45.26 -7.69 -18.71
C GLY A 174 -43.97 -8.36 -18.23
N THR A 175 -44.06 -9.61 -17.75
CA THR A 175 -42.89 -10.38 -17.30
C THR A 175 -41.98 -10.83 -18.45
N LEU A 176 -42.55 -11.12 -19.62
CA LEU A 176 -41.79 -11.40 -20.85
C LEU A 176 -41.06 -10.15 -21.38
N ALA A 177 -41.68 -8.96 -21.30
CA ALA A 177 -41.03 -7.71 -21.68
C ALA A 177 -39.80 -7.42 -20.79
N VAL A 178 -39.90 -7.62 -19.47
CA VAL A 178 -38.76 -7.49 -18.55
C VAL A 178 -37.67 -8.52 -18.87
N SER A 179 -38.06 -9.76 -19.19
CA SER A 179 -37.11 -10.81 -19.59
C SER A 179 -36.35 -10.44 -20.87
N LEU A 180 -37.02 -9.81 -21.84
CA LEU A 180 -36.40 -9.31 -23.06
C LEU A 180 -35.39 -8.20 -22.77
N ILE A 181 -35.73 -7.25 -21.89
CA ILE A 181 -34.82 -6.17 -21.47
C ILE A 181 -33.57 -6.76 -20.80
N TYR A 182 -33.74 -7.71 -19.87
CA TYR A 182 -32.61 -8.36 -19.20
C TYR A 182 -31.75 -9.17 -20.16
N LEU A 183 -32.36 -9.84 -21.15
CA LEU A 183 -31.63 -10.51 -22.22
C LEU A 183 -30.79 -9.53 -23.06
N ILE A 184 -31.35 -8.38 -23.45
CA ILE A 184 -30.61 -7.35 -24.19
C ILE A 184 -29.43 -6.83 -23.37
N VAL A 185 -29.63 -6.54 -22.08
CA VAL A 185 -28.56 -6.09 -21.18
C VAL A 185 -27.50 -7.19 -21.02
N ALA A 186 -27.89 -8.45 -20.80
CA ALA A 186 -26.96 -9.57 -20.69
C ALA A 186 -26.16 -9.77 -21.97
N LEU A 187 -26.81 -9.68 -23.14
CA LEU A 187 -26.16 -9.76 -24.45
C LEU A 187 -25.17 -8.61 -24.66
N ALA A 188 -25.46 -7.39 -24.18
CA ALA A 188 -24.53 -6.27 -24.26
C ALA A 188 -23.24 -6.52 -23.46
N PHE A 189 -23.35 -7.10 -22.26
CA PHE A 189 -22.20 -7.50 -21.44
C PHE A 189 -21.38 -8.62 -22.09
N VAL A 190 -22.05 -9.55 -22.76
CA VAL A 190 -21.46 -10.71 -23.44
C VAL A 190 -20.79 -10.38 -24.75
N ALA A 191 -21.44 -9.56 -25.59
CA ALA A 191 -20.98 -9.26 -26.94
C ALA A 191 -19.80 -8.30 -26.94
N GLN A 192 -19.71 -7.43 -25.93
CA GLN A 192 -18.65 -6.44 -25.80
C GLN A 192 -18.17 -6.29 -24.35
N PRO A 193 -17.55 -7.33 -23.75
CA PRO A 193 -17.07 -7.28 -22.37
C PRO A 193 -16.05 -6.15 -22.15
N ALA A 194 -15.23 -5.86 -23.16
CA ALA A 194 -14.28 -4.76 -23.15
C ALA A 194 -14.96 -3.39 -23.22
N ALA A 195 -16.07 -3.21 -23.94
CA ALA A 195 -16.74 -1.91 -24.05
C ALA A 195 -17.60 -1.57 -22.82
N THR A 196 -18.28 -2.57 -22.23
CA THR A 196 -19.13 -2.36 -21.04
C THR A 196 -18.34 -2.26 -19.74
N VAL A 197 -17.30 -3.07 -19.56
CA VAL A 197 -16.45 -3.00 -18.36
C VAL A 197 -15.29 -2.03 -18.54
N GLY A 198 -14.75 -1.88 -19.76
CA GLY A 198 -13.70 -0.92 -20.05
C GLY A 198 -14.16 0.53 -19.93
N SER A 199 -15.41 0.87 -20.27
CA SER A 199 -15.95 2.22 -20.07
C SER A 199 -16.17 2.57 -18.59
N ALA A 200 -16.69 1.63 -17.80
CA ALA A 200 -16.83 1.79 -16.35
C ALA A 200 -15.46 1.85 -15.65
N SER A 201 -14.52 1.01 -16.07
CA SER A 201 -13.16 1.00 -15.55
C SER A 201 -12.39 2.25 -15.98
N SER A 202 -12.53 2.72 -17.22
CA SER A 202 -11.90 3.96 -17.69
C SER A 202 -12.46 5.18 -16.97
N TRP A 203 -13.77 5.22 -16.68
CA TRP A 203 -14.37 6.30 -15.88
C TRP A 203 -13.80 6.32 -14.45
N THR A 204 -13.75 5.18 -13.77
CA THR A 204 -13.13 5.10 -12.41
C THR A 204 -11.64 5.44 -12.43
N ASN A 205 -10.92 5.04 -13.49
CA ASN A 205 -9.51 5.36 -13.68
C ASN A 205 -9.28 6.85 -13.99
N GLN A 206 -10.15 7.49 -14.79
CA GLN A 206 -10.10 8.92 -15.08
C GLN A 206 -10.40 9.75 -13.84
N MET A 207 -11.40 9.37 -13.04
CA MET A 207 -11.65 10.03 -11.75
C MET A 207 -10.43 9.88 -10.83
N SER A 208 -9.90 8.67 -10.69
CA SER A 208 -8.73 8.41 -9.84
C SER A 208 -7.49 9.19 -10.32
N GLY A 209 -7.28 9.27 -11.63
CA GLY A 209 -6.21 10.04 -12.25
C GLY A 209 -6.38 11.56 -12.06
N ALA A 210 -7.60 12.08 -12.23
CA ALA A 210 -7.92 13.49 -12.01
C ALA A 210 -7.71 13.92 -10.55
N PHE A 211 -8.06 13.06 -9.59
CA PHE A 211 -7.81 13.32 -8.18
C PHE A 211 -6.32 13.26 -7.82
N LEU A 212 -5.55 12.35 -8.42
CA LEU A 212 -4.10 12.26 -8.22
C LEU A 212 -3.35 13.43 -8.90
N SER A 213 -3.80 13.91 -10.06
CA SER A 213 -3.19 15.07 -10.74
C SER A 213 -3.44 16.39 -10.01
N ILE A 214 -4.57 16.51 -9.29
CA ILE A 214 -4.86 17.69 -8.46
C ILE A 214 -3.90 17.77 -7.27
N THR A 215 -3.41 16.62 -6.79
CA THR A 215 -2.59 16.53 -5.58
C THR A 215 -1.09 16.52 -5.90
N SER A 216 -0.69 16.12 -7.12
CA SER A 216 0.67 16.26 -7.64
C SER A 216 0.88 17.64 -8.27
N LYS A 217 1.13 18.66 -7.44
CA LYS A 217 1.65 20.00 -7.84
C LYS A 217 1.17 20.51 -9.22
N GLY A 218 -0.13 20.82 -9.35
CA GLY A 218 -0.65 21.78 -10.34
C GLY A 218 -0.33 21.56 -11.83
N SER A 219 0.12 20.38 -12.26
CA SER A 219 0.28 20.06 -13.67
C SER A 219 -0.69 18.97 -14.07
N VAL A 220 -1.64 19.34 -14.93
CA VAL A 220 -2.59 18.43 -15.56
C VAL A 220 -1.81 17.60 -16.57
N SER A 221 -1.26 16.46 -16.13
CA SER A 221 -0.74 15.43 -17.04
C SER A 221 -1.69 14.23 -17.04
N GLU A 222 -1.90 13.66 -18.24
CA GLU A 222 -2.78 12.52 -18.47
C GLU A 222 -2.48 11.35 -17.51
N GLY A 223 -3.51 10.59 -17.13
CA GLY A 223 -3.56 9.70 -15.97
C GLY A 223 -2.54 8.56 -15.85
N GLU A 224 -1.58 8.44 -16.77
CA GLU A 224 -0.38 7.60 -16.63
C GLU A 224 0.73 8.34 -15.85
N GLY A 225 0.90 9.66 -16.09
CA GLY A 225 1.85 10.52 -15.36
C GLY A 225 1.47 10.75 -13.89
N ALA A 226 0.17 10.85 -13.59
CA ALA A 226 -0.32 10.97 -12.21
C ALA A 226 -0.07 9.70 -11.37
N LYS A 227 -0.06 8.52 -11.99
CA LYS A 227 0.24 7.24 -11.30
C LYS A 227 1.73 7.10 -11.03
N LEU A 228 2.57 7.45 -12.01
CA LEU A 228 4.02 7.54 -11.86
C LEU A 228 4.40 8.48 -10.72
N SER A 229 3.77 9.65 -10.62
CA SER A 229 4.00 10.59 -9.52
C SER A 229 3.67 10.03 -8.13
N GLY A 230 2.68 9.13 -8.01
CA GLY A 230 2.30 8.53 -6.72
C GLY A 230 3.28 7.46 -6.24
N ALA A 231 3.70 6.57 -7.15
CA ALA A 231 4.72 5.56 -6.85
C ALA A 231 6.08 6.20 -6.53
N ASP A 232 6.44 7.25 -7.27
CA ASP A 232 7.63 8.07 -7.06
C ASP A 232 7.64 8.72 -5.68
N GLN A 233 6.52 9.32 -5.29
CA GLN A 233 6.35 9.93 -3.97
C GLN A 233 6.44 8.89 -2.85
N LEU A 234 5.84 7.70 -3.02
CA LEU A 234 5.96 6.60 -2.06
C LEU A 234 7.39 6.10 -1.94
N PHE A 235 8.10 5.94 -3.06
CA PHE A 235 9.50 5.55 -3.05
C PHE A 235 10.38 6.57 -2.34
N LYS A 236 10.17 7.86 -2.64
CA LYS A 236 10.91 8.93 -1.97
C LYS A 236 10.71 8.89 -0.46
N LEU A 237 9.48 8.71 0.00
CA LEU A 237 9.13 8.76 1.43
C LEU A 237 9.47 7.48 2.20
N LEU A 238 9.37 6.31 1.56
CA LEU A 238 9.53 5.00 2.21
C LEU A 238 10.91 4.36 1.99
N VAL A 239 11.69 4.85 1.03
CA VAL A 239 13.01 4.29 0.70
C VAL A 239 14.07 5.38 0.72
N HIS A 240 13.96 6.40 -0.13
CA HIS A 240 15.06 7.36 -0.29
C HIS A 240 15.30 8.23 0.94
N GLU A 241 14.28 8.92 1.46
CA GLU A 241 14.45 9.79 2.63
C GLU A 241 14.90 9.00 3.88
N PRO A 242 14.27 7.87 4.25
CA PRO A 242 14.75 7.06 5.36
C PRO A 242 16.19 6.55 5.17
N TRP A 243 16.56 6.14 3.96
CA TRP A 243 17.93 5.73 3.65
C TRP A 243 18.92 6.87 3.88
N VAL A 244 18.65 8.07 3.36
CA VAL A 244 19.51 9.25 3.56
C VAL A 244 19.69 9.55 5.04
N VAL A 245 18.62 9.45 5.83
CA VAL A 245 18.70 9.69 7.29
C VAL A 245 19.52 8.62 8.00
N LEU A 246 19.36 7.35 7.62
CA LEU A 246 20.13 6.24 8.19
C LEU A 246 21.59 6.25 7.75
N GLN A 247 21.89 6.76 6.55
CA GLN A 247 23.22 6.78 6.00
C GLN A 247 24.03 7.99 6.50
N PHE A 248 23.42 9.18 6.49
CA PHE A 248 24.11 10.46 6.74
C PHE A 248 23.63 11.18 8.01
N GLY A 249 22.82 10.53 8.86
CA GLY A 249 22.30 11.11 10.12
C GLY A 249 21.21 12.17 9.96
N GLY A 250 20.71 12.40 8.74
CA GLY A 250 19.66 13.37 8.48
C GLY A 250 19.48 13.67 6.99
N ILE A 251 18.34 14.28 6.62
CA ILE A 251 18.13 14.82 5.26
C ILE A 251 18.90 16.13 5.06
N GLU A 252 18.97 16.93 6.11
CA GLU A 252 19.69 18.20 6.17
C GLU A 252 20.51 18.18 7.46
N HIS A 253 21.73 18.71 7.43
CA HIS A 253 22.50 19.02 8.63
C HIS A 253 23.11 20.41 8.51
N CYS A 254 23.50 21.02 9.63
CA CYS A 254 24.19 22.29 9.63
C CYS A 254 25.35 22.28 10.61
N VAL A 255 26.41 22.96 10.22
CA VAL A 255 27.58 23.22 11.05
C VAL A 255 27.74 24.71 11.26
N LYS A 256 28.37 25.08 12.37
CA LYS A 256 28.69 26.48 12.67
C LYS A 256 29.82 26.99 11.78
N ASP A 257 29.66 28.19 11.24
CA ASP A 257 30.68 28.79 10.38
C ASP A 257 31.99 29.01 11.14
N GLY A 258 33.12 28.74 10.49
CA GLY A 258 34.46 28.87 11.08
C GLY A 258 34.79 27.80 12.12
N THR A 259 34.00 26.73 12.19
CA THR A 259 34.35 25.51 12.92
C THR A 259 34.77 24.42 11.95
N GLY A 260 35.64 23.52 12.39
CA GLY A 260 36.26 22.53 11.52
C GLY A 260 37.62 23.00 11.02
N SER A 261 38.69 22.33 11.46
CA SER A 261 40.03 22.38 10.86
C SER A 261 40.47 20.94 10.60
N ASP A 262 41.57 20.70 9.88
CA ASP A 262 42.08 19.34 9.62
C ASP A 262 42.18 18.49 10.92
N ASP A 263 42.45 19.13 12.07
CA ASP A 263 42.59 18.47 13.38
C ASP A 263 41.34 18.52 14.31
N HIS A 264 40.25 19.19 13.93
CA HIS A 264 39.07 19.36 14.79
C HIS A 264 37.75 19.26 14.02
N ASP A 265 36.82 18.45 14.54
CA ASP A 265 35.51 18.25 13.93
C ASP A 265 34.64 19.52 13.95
N PRO A 266 33.80 19.74 12.92
CA PRO A 266 32.90 20.87 12.89
C PRO A 266 31.81 20.76 13.97
N GLU A 267 31.39 21.89 14.53
CA GLU A 267 30.35 21.92 15.56
C GLU A 267 28.96 21.79 14.91
N SER A 268 28.30 20.65 15.11
CA SER A 268 26.94 20.39 14.61
C SER A 268 25.89 21.22 15.36
N ILE A 269 25.01 21.90 14.62
CA ILE A 269 23.98 22.79 15.17
C ILE A 269 22.60 22.54 14.53
N PRO A 270 21.50 22.89 15.21
CA PRO A 270 20.16 22.66 14.68
C PRO A 270 19.94 23.32 13.31
N VAL A 271 19.36 22.55 12.39
CA VAL A 271 19.07 23.02 11.03
C VAL A 271 18.11 24.20 11.04
N ARG A 272 17.11 24.16 11.92
CA ARG A 272 16.04 25.17 11.99
C ARG A 272 16.08 25.91 13.34
N PRO A 273 15.81 27.23 13.34
CA PRO A 273 15.60 28.11 12.18
C PRO A 273 16.91 28.45 11.45
N LEU A 274 16.85 28.68 10.14
CA LEU A 274 17.97 29.15 9.30
C LEU A 274 18.24 30.65 9.47
N SER A 275 17.18 31.43 9.71
CA SER A 275 17.27 32.88 9.92
C SER A 275 16.33 33.31 11.03
N LYS A 276 16.68 34.38 11.76
CA LYS A 276 15.80 34.99 12.77
C LYS A 276 14.56 35.62 12.14
N GLU A 277 14.65 36.05 10.89
CA GLU A 277 13.55 36.62 10.11
C GLU A 277 12.75 35.53 9.39
N ALA A 278 11.45 35.43 9.66
CA ALA A 278 10.57 34.37 9.14
C ALA A 278 10.49 34.32 7.59
N GLY A 279 10.49 35.49 6.93
CA GLY A 279 10.46 35.57 5.46
C GLY A 279 11.75 35.03 4.82
N LYS A 280 12.90 35.44 5.36
CA LYS A 280 14.23 34.98 4.93
C LYS A 280 14.43 33.50 5.26
N ASP A 281 13.97 33.03 6.43
CA ASP A 281 14.01 31.61 6.81
C ASP A 281 13.25 30.72 5.82
N SER A 282 12.03 31.11 5.44
CA SER A 282 11.23 30.38 4.44
C SER A 282 11.90 30.34 3.07
N ALA A 283 12.52 31.45 2.64
CA ALA A 283 13.25 31.51 1.39
C ALA A 283 14.50 30.62 1.39
N LEU A 284 15.32 30.70 2.44
CA LEU A 284 16.51 29.86 2.63
C LEU A 284 16.12 28.38 2.76
N SER A 285 15.00 28.08 3.43
CA SER A 285 14.43 26.72 3.50
C SER A 285 14.16 26.14 2.11
N LYS A 286 13.49 26.92 1.26
CA LYS A 286 13.18 26.51 -0.12
C LYS A 286 14.42 26.44 -1.01
N ALA A 287 15.45 27.23 -0.72
CA ALA A 287 16.74 27.15 -1.39
C ALA A 287 17.46 25.84 -1.00
N LEU A 288 17.59 25.55 0.29
CA LEU A 288 18.24 24.34 0.80
C LEU A 288 17.55 23.05 0.33
N ARG A 289 16.22 23.05 0.27
CA ARG A 289 15.46 21.90 -0.27
C ARG A 289 15.71 21.62 -1.75
N ARG A 290 16.07 22.65 -2.53
CA ARG A 290 16.27 22.56 -3.99
C ARG A 290 17.74 22.44 -4.39
N GLY A 291 18.66 22.95 -3.57
CA GLY A 291 20.10 22.91 -3.82
C GLY A 291 20.83 21.93 -2.89
N ASN A 292 22.16 21.99 -2.94
CA ASN A 292 23.03 21.12 -2.16
C ASN A 292 23.43 21.75 -0.81
N GLN A 293 23.61 23.07 -0.78
CA GLN A 293 24.01 23.80 0.42
C GLN A 293 23.47 25.22 0.44
N VAL A 294 23.33 25.78 1.63
CA VAL A 294 22.98 27.18 1.88
C VAL A 294 23.79 27.68 3.07
N GLN A 295 24.41 28.84 2.92
CA GLN A 295 24.98 29.57 4.04
C GLN A 295 23.92 30.49 4.64
N ALA A 296 23.73 30.39 5.94
CA ALA A 296 22.75 31.14 6.71
C ALA A 296 23.45 31.80 7.92
N ASP A 297 22.72 32.54 8.75
CA ASP A 297 23.30 33.45 9.77
C ASP A 297 24.28 32.74 10.74
N GLY A 298 25.58 32.69 10.38
CA GLY A 298 26.65 32.03 11.15
C GLY A 298 26.68 30.50 11.04
N LYS A 299 26.03 29.91 10.03
CA LYS A 299 26.01 28.46 9.82
C LYS A 299 25.95 28.06 8.36
N THR A 300 26.62 26.96 8.05
CA THR A 300 26.57 26.31 6.74
C THR A 300 25.68 25.08 6.84
N CYS A 301 24.64 25.04 6.01
CA CYS A 301 23.65 23.99 6.00
C CYS A 301 23.71 23.22 4.69
N ILE A 302 23.66 21.90 4.80
CA ILE A 302 23.84 20.98 3.69
C ILE A 302 22.64 20.04 3.60
N ASN A 303 22.21 19.78 2.38
CA ASN A 303 21.14 18.84 2.07
C ASN A 303 21.76 17.53 1.60
N ASN A 304 21.81 16.54 2.50
CA ASN A 304 22.43 15.23 2.28
C ASN A 304 21.76 14.46 1.14
N ALA A 305 20.45 14.62 1.00
CA ALA A 305 19.67 13.96 -0.06
C ALA A 305 20.01 14.48 -1.46
N ASN A 306 20.40 15.76 -1.58
CA ASN A 306 20.76 16.35 -2.87
C ASN A 306 22.27 16.30 -3.11
N LYS A 307 23.07 16.57 -2.07
CA LYS A 307 24.53 16.66 -2.16
C LYS A 307 25.16 15.28 -2.29
N TYR A 308 24.91 14.34 -1.37
CA TYR A 308 25.68 13.08 -1.32
C TYR A 308 24.99 11.89 -1.96
N SER A 309 23.67 11.78 -1.79
CA SER A 309 22.91 10.61 -2.23
C SER A 309 23.14 10.22 -3.70
N PRO A 310 23.21 11.14 -4.68
CA PRO A 310 23.43 10.76 -6.07
C PRO A 310 24.77 10.08 -6.34
N HIS A 311 25.83 10.50 -5.65
CA HIS A 311 27.20 9.99 -5.81
C HIS A 311 27.30 8.56 -5.26
N PHE A 312 26.89 8.38 -4.00
CA PHE A 312 26.85 7.06 -3.35
C PHE A 312 25.94 6.04 -4.06
N LEU A 313 24.76 6.47 -4.51
CA LEU A 313 23.80 5.56 -5.16
C LEU A 313 24.20 5.20 -6.60
N SER A 314 25.14 5.92 -7.21
CA SER A 314 25.63 5.58 -8.56
C SER A 314 26.49 4.32 -8.56
N PHE A 315 27.12 4.00 -7.43
CA PHE A 315 28.02 2.86 -7.25
C PHE A 315 27.35 1.71 -6.49
N ALA A 316 27.80 0.49 -6.75
CA ALA A 316 27.30 -0.70 -6.07
C ALA A 316 27.71 -0.71 -4.59
N SER A 317 26.93 -1.36 -3.74
CA SER A 317 27.29 -1.51 -2.33
C SER A 317 28.57 -2.35 -2.18
N GLY A 318 29.52 -1.85 -1.37
CA GLY A 318 30.81 -2.49 -1.13
C GLY A 318 31.74 -2.52 -2.35
N SER A 319 31.54 -1.61 -3.30
CA SER A 319 32.47 -1.38 -4.39
C SER A 319 33.56 -0.41 -3.98
N ASP A 320 34.76 -0.58 -4.53
CA ASP A 320 35.92 0.28 -4.25
C ASP A 320 35.61 1.75 -4.60
N GLU A 321 34.79 2.01 -5.62
CA GLU A 321 34.36 3.36 -5.98
C GLU A 321 33.47 4.01 -4.90
N ARG A 322 32.60 3.22 -4.26
CA ARG A 322 31.73 3.71 -3.18
C ARG A 322 32.53 3.96 -1.90
N ASP A 323 33.57 3.17 -1.65
CA ASP A 323 34.49 3.39 -0.54
C ASP A 323 35.35 4.65 -0.79
N ALA A 324 35.77 4.89 -2.03
CA ALA A 324 36.46 6.12 -2.43
C ALA A 324 35.59 7.38 -2.25
N GLU A 325 34.27 7.30 -2.54
CA GLU A 325 33.31 8.38 -2.24
C GLU A 325 33.26 8.70 -0.73
N TYR A 326 33.28 7.67 0.11
CA TYR A 326 33.37 7.87 1.56
C TYR A 326 34.68 8.54 1.96
N ASP A 327 35.82 8.08 1.43
CA ASP A 327 37.14 8.63 1.78
C ASP A 327 37.27 10.10 1.35
N ALA A 328 36.77 10.45 0.16
CA ALA A 328 36.70 11.82 -0.33
C ALA A 328 35.85 12.69 0.59
N LEU A 329 34.64 12.22 0.94
CA LEU A 329 33.72 12.92 1.84
C LEU A 329 34.31 13.10 3.24
N ASN A 330 34.93 12.07 3.79
CA ASN A 330 35.47 12.06 5.15
C ASN A 330 36.69 12.98 5.29
N SER A 331 37.54 13.00 4.26
CA SER A 331 38.71 13.89 4.23
C SER A 331 38.40 15.29 3.71
N GLY A 332 37.19 15.53 3.20
CA GLY A 332 36.82 16.81 2.58
C GLY A 332 37.62 17.10 1.30
N ASP A 333 38.19 16.08 0.67
CA ASP A 333 39.12 16.19 -0.45
C ASP A 333 38.46 15.66 -1.73
N THR A 334 38.18 16.58 -2.65
CA THR A 334 37.56 16.26 -3.94
C THR A 334 38.49 15.48 -4.87
N ASP A 335 39.80 15.54 -4.66
CA ASP A 335 40.76 14.83 -5.51
C ASP A 335 40.78 13.32 -5.27
N LYS A 336 40.11 12.86 -4.19
CA LYS A 336 39.92 11.43 -3.88
C LYS A 336 38.62 10.85 -4.43
N LEU A 337 37.81 11.65 -5.13
CA LEU A 337 36.61 11.14 -5.79
C LEU A 337 37.00 10.07 -6.82
N PRO A 338 36.18 9.02 -6.99
CA PRO A 338 36.45 8.02 -8.01
C PRO A 338 36.35 8.66 -9.40
N ASP A 339 37.24 8.26 -10.32
CA ASP A 339 37.27 8.77 -11.71
C ASP A 339 35.94 8.55 -12.45
N ALA A 340 35.15 7.56 -12.03
CA ALA A 340 33.85 7.24 -12.59
C ALA A 340 32.74 8.21 -12.15
N ASP A 341 32.97 9.05 -11.13
CA ASP A 341 32.00 10.05 -10.69
C ASP A 341 31.96 11.23 -11.69
N PRO A 342 30.79 11.53 -12.28
CA PRO A 342 30.66 12.61 -13.26
C PRO A 342 31.04 14.00 -12.74
N SER A 343 31.06 14.19 -11.43
CA SER A 343 31.39 15.45 -10.77
C SER A 343 32.87 15.61 -10.46
N ALA A 344 33.66 14.54 -10.49
CA ALA A 344 35.13 14.61 -10.42
C ALA A 344 35.68 15.54 -11.52
N ASP A 345 35.15 15.43 -12.74
CA ASP A 345 35.55 16.27 -13.89
C ASP A 345 34.89 17.66 -13.92
N ARG A 346 33.74 17.83 -13.25
CA ARG A 346 32.90 19.04 -13.37
C ARG A 346 33.11 20.06 -12.26
N ASN A 347 33.77 19.69 -11.17
CA ASN A 347 34.03 20.54 -10.00
C ASN A 347 32.75 21.17 -9.40
N ASP A 348 31.60 20.49 -9.55
CA ASP A 348 30.31 20.86 -8.99
C ASP A 348 30.00 20.17 -7.65
N TYR A 349 30.76 19.12 -7.32
CA TYR A 349 30.69 18.39 -6.05
C TYR A 349 31.87 18.76 -5.14
N LYS A 350 31.76 19.91 -4.48
CA LYS A 350 32.80 20.42 -3.57
C LYS A 350 32.61 19.90 -2.16
N LEU A 351 33.66 19.28 -1.64
CA LEU A 351 33.73 18.74 -0.29
C LEU A 351 34.55 19.68 0.60
N GLY A 352 34.30 19.61 1.90
CA GLY A 352 35.03 20.37 2.90
C GLY A 352 34.63 19.98 4.31
N VAL A 353 35.18 20.68 5.29
CA VAL A 353 35.05 20.28 6.71
C VAL A 353 33.60 20.24 7.19
N ALA A 354 32.72 21.03 6.58
CA ALA A 354 31.28 21.03 6.90
C ALA A 354 30.57 19.72 6.56
N ASP A 355 31.15 18.87 5.71
CA ASP A 355 30.55 17.63 5.23
C ASP A 355 30.76 16.43 6.16
N LYS A 356 31.80 16.50 7.02
CA LYS A 356 32.23 15.44 7.94
C LYS A 356 31.13 14.83 8.84
N PRO A 357 30.16 15.59 9.38
CA PRO A 357 29.08 14.99 10.19
C PRO A 357 28.26 13.92 9.45
N ALA A 358 28.29 13.92 8.12
CA ALA A 358 27.63 12.90 7.31
C ALA A 358 28.38 11.56 7.31
N THR A 359 29.72 11.57 7.41
CA THR A 359 30.56 10.36 7.46
C THR A 359 30.70 9.80 8.86
N ASP A 360 30.69 10.65 9.90
CA ASP A 360 30.70 10.25 11.32
C ASP A 360 29.58 9.23 11.66
N GLN A 361 28.48 9.27 10.91
CA GLN A 361 27.35 8.35 11.07
C GLN A 361 27.67 6.94 10.57
N MET A 362 28.57 6.80 9.60
CA MET A 362 29.03 5.53 9.05
C MET A 362 30.16 4.91 9.88
N GLU A 363 30.74 5.67 10.81
CA GLU A 363 31.81 5.26 11.71
C GLU A 363 31.26 4.58 12.98
N GLU A 364 32.16 4.16 13.87
CA GLU A 364 31.87 3.39 15.09
C GLU A 364 30.78 4.05 15.97
N GLY A 365 30.87 5.37 16.18
CA GLY A 365 29.97 6.10 17.07
C GLY A 365 28.51 6.22 16.57
N GLY A 366 28.31 6.23 15.26
CA GLY A 366 27.00 6.43 14.63
C GLY A 366 26.08 5.20 14.66
N GLN A 367 26.64 3.99 14.81
CA GLN A 367 25.89 2.75 14.58
C GLN A 367 24.70 2.54 15.53
N TYR A 368 24.82 2.99 16.78
CA TYR A 368 23.71 2.93 17.74
C TYR A 368 22.55 3.85 17.37
N GLN A 369 22.87 5.05 16.86
CA GLN A 369 21.86 6.00 16.40
C GLN A 369 21.16 5.44 15.16
N ARG A 370 21.90 4.85 14.22
CA ARG A 370 21.35 4.18 13.04
C ARG A 370 20.41 3.04 13.42
N LEU A 371 20.78 2.19 14.37
CA LEU A 371 19.90 1.12 14.87
C LEU A 371 18.61 1.68 15.46
N LEU A 372 18.69 2.71 16.31
CA LEU A 372 17.51 3.32 16.91
C LEU A 372 16.59 3.91 15.84
N VAL A 373 17.14 4.68 14.90
CA VAL A 373 16.38 5.27 13.81
C VAL A 373 15.78 4.19 12.91
N ALA A 374 16.50 3.11 12.61
CA ALA A 374 16.00 2.00 11.80
C ALA A 374 14.77 1.35 12.44
N ILE A 375 14.79 1.14 13.76
CA ILE A 375 13.63 0.64 14.51
C ILE A 375 12.45 1.62 14.42
N VAL A 376 12.70 2.92 14.62
CA VAL A 376 11.66 3.96 14.54
C VAL A 376 11.04 4.02 13.15
N VAL A 377 11.86 3.97 12.10
CA VAL A 377 11.41 3.94 10.70
C VAL A 377 10.56 2.70 10.46
N PHE A 378 11.06 1.51 10.79
CA PHE A 378 10.33 0.26 10.58
C PHE A 378 8.95 0.26 11.27
N VAL A 379 8.88 0.67 12.53
CA VAL A 379 7.63 0.74 13.29
C VAL A 379 6.69 1.82 12.73
N GLY A 380 7.24 2.97 12.32
CA GLY A 380 6.47 4.06 11.74
C GLY A 380 5.85 3.67 10.39
N GLU A 381 6.66 3.08 9.51
CA GLU A 381 6.26 2.65 8.18
C GLU A 381 5.33 1.43 8.18
N LEU A 382 5.39 0.58 9.21
CA LEU A 382 4.47 -0.55 9.35
C LEU A 382 2.99 -0.10 9.28
N GLY A 383 2.66 1.07 9.82
CA GLY A 383 1.33 1.65 9.70
C GLY A 383 0.95 1.96 8.25
N VAL A 384 1.89 2.51 7.47
CA VAL A 384 1.73 2.80 6.04
C VAL A 384 1.60 1.51 5.23
N PHE A 385 2.45 0.51 5.49
CA PHE A 385 2.42 -0.80 4.84
C PHE A 385 1.06 -1.48 5.01
N LEU A 386 0.54 -1.47 6.24
CA LEU A 386 -0.76 -2.04 6.55
C LEU A 386 -1.91 -1.24 5.92
N LEU A 387 -1.85 0.09 5.94
CA LEU A 387 -2.87 0.97 5.38
C LEU A 387 -2.95 0.86 3.86
N ILE A 388 -1.89 1.25 3.17
CA ILE A 388 -1.81 1.28 1.70
C ILE A 388 -1.87 -0.14 1.15
N GLY A 389 -1.25 -1.11 1.83
CA GLY A 389 -1.26 -2.51 1.41
C GLY A 389 -2.68 -3.07 1.44
N SER A 390 -3.43 -2.83 2.53
CA SER A 390 -4.82 -3.30 2.62
C SER A 390 -5.76 -2.67 1.59
N LEU A 391 -5.54 -1.40 1.23
CA LEU A 391 -6.29 -0.71 0.17
C LEU A 391 -5.94 -1.26 -1.21
N SER A 392 -4.66 -1.45 -1.51
CA SER A 392 -4.17 -1.97 -2.78
C SER A 392 -4.65 -3.41 -3.01
N VAL A 393 -4.55 -4.29 -1.99
CA VAL A 393 -5.16 -5.63 -2.04
C VAL A 393 -6.67 -5.55 -2.23
N GLY A 394 -7.35 -4.59 -1.59
CA GLY A 394 -8.79 -4.37 -1.75
C GLY A 394 -9.20 -4.04 -3.18
N VAL A 395 -8.42 -3.20 -3.87
CA VAL A 395 -8.60 -2.86 -5.30
C VAL A 395 -8.39 -4.09 -6.18
N ILE A 396 -7.28 -4.82 -5.97
CA ILE A 396 -6.95 -6.02 -6.76
C ILE A 396 -8.01 -7.10 -6.58
N LEU A 397 -8.43 -7.36 -5.33
CA LEU A 397 -9.47 -8.35 -5.05
C LEU A 397 -10.81 -7.97 -5.68
N ALA A 398 -11.21 -6.70 -5.62
CA ALA A 398 -12.42 -6.23 -6.27
C ALA A 398 -12.36 -6.45 -7.79
N GLN A 399 -11.20 -6.18 -8.40
CA GLN A 399 -10.97 -6.40 -9.83
C GLN A 399 -11.02 -7.89 -10.20
N ILE A 400 -10.36 -8.77 -9.44
CA ILE A 400 -10.39 -10.22 -9.68
C ILE A 400 -11.82 -10.78 -9.56
N LEU A 401 -12.56 -10.36 -8.53
CA LEU A 401 -13.96 -10.77 -8.34
C LEU A 401 -14.88 -10.24 -9.44
N LEU A 402 -14.64 -9.03 -9.93
CA LEU A 402 -15.37 -8.44 -11.05
C LEU A 402 -15.18 -9.30 -12.31
N LEU A 403 -13.95 -9.71 -12.58
CA LEU A 403 -13.61 -10.54 -13.74
C LEU A 403 -14.16 -11.94 -13.62
N LEU A 404 -14.11 -12.53 -12.43
CA LEU A 404 -14.74 -13.80 -12.17
C LEU A 404 -16.26 -13.72 -12.40
N LEU A 405 -16.93 -12.67 -11.91
CA LEU A 405 -18.36 -12.48 -12.16
C LEU A 405 -18.67 -12.27 -13.65
N LEU A 406 -17.81 -11.57 -14.38
CA LEU A 406 -17.96 -11.37 -15.81
C LEU A 406 -17.75 -12.67 -16.60
N ALA A 407 -16.84 -13.54 -16.18
CA ALA A 407 -16.66 -14.88 -16.75
C ALA A 407 -17.94 -15.73 -16.66
N PHE A 408 -18.75 -15.52 -15.62
CA PHE A 408 -20.06 -16.17 -15.44
C PHE A 408 -21.23 -15.49 -16.19
N ALA A 409 -20.98 -14.42 -16.96
CA ALA A 409 -22.00 -13.75 -17.77
C ALA A 409 -22.86 -14.69 -18.67
N PRO A 410 -22.33 -15.72 -19.37
CA PRO A 410 -23.16 -16.57 -20.23
C PRO A 410 -24.21 -17.38 -19.46
N VAL A 411 -23.88 -17.81 -18.25
CA VAL A 411 -24.81 -18.54 -17.36
C VAL A 411 -25.89 -17.58 -16.86
N VAL A 412 -25.48 -16.37 -16.48
CA VAL A 412 -26.38 -15.31 -16.02
C VAL A 412 -27.33 -14.86 -17.13
N MET A 413 -26.87 -14.82 -18.39
CA MET A 413 -27.68 -14.51 -19.56
C MET A 413 -28.84 -15.50 -19.74
N VAL A 414 -28.64 -16.80 -19.45
CA VAL A 414 -29.74 -17.77 -19.53
C VAL A 414 -30.69 -17.65 -18.36
N ALA A 415 -30.13 -17.45 -17.16
CA ALA A 415 -30.95 -17.17 -15.99
C ALA A 415 -31.81 -15.91 -16.20
N SER A 416 -31.31 -14.88 -16.90
CA SER A 416 -32.01 -13.61 -17.07
C SER A 416 -33.31 -13.71 -17.86
N VAL A 417 -33.47 -14.76 -18.68
CA VAL A 417 -34.69 -14.96 -19.48
C VAL A 417 -35.76 -15.76 -18.73
N ILE A 418 -35.41 -16.38 -17.59
CA ILE A 418 -36.35 -17.12 -16.74
C ILE A 418 -36.95 -16.15 -15.71
N PRO A 419 -38.23 -15.76 -15.83
CA PRO A 419 -38.82 -14.83 -14.88
C PRO A 419 -39.06 -15.46 -13.51
N GLY A 420 -39.13 -14.60 -12.49
CA GLY A 420 -39.08 -15.01 -11.09
C GLY A 420 -37.64 -15.16 -10.62
N ARG A 421 -37.21 -16.39 -10.30
CA ARG A 421 -35.87 -16.64 -9.72
C ARG A 421 -34.71 -16.23 -10.61
N GLY A 422 -34.85 -16.32 -11.93
CA GLY A 422 -33.80 -15.93 -12.87
C GLY A 422 -33.61 -14.41 -12.98
N HIS A 423 -34.70 -13.64 -12.91
CA HIS A 423 -34.67 -12.18 -12.78
C HIS A 423 -34.01 -11.72 -11.48
N GLU A 424 -34.34 -12.36 -10.36
CA GLU A 424 -33.70 -12.07 -9.07
C GLU A 424 -32.20 -12.38 -9.11
N PHE A 425 -31.83 -13.50 -9.75
CA PHE A 425 -30.43 -13.87 -9.95
C PHE A 425 -29.67 -12.85 -10.81
N PHE A 426 -30.25 -12.43 -11.95
CA PHE A 426 -29.68 -11.41 -12.84
C PHE A 426 -29.52 -10.06 -12.12
N ARG A 427 -30.55 -9.61 -11.41
CA ARG A 427 -30.52 -8.39 -10.61
C ARG A 427 -29.42 -8.47 -9.55
N GLY A 428 -29.30 -9.60 -8.85
CA GLY A 428 -28.25 -9.84 -7.87
C GLY A 428 -26.84 -9.82 -8.49
N TRP A 429 -26.68 -10.34 -9.70
CA TRP A 429 -25.41 -10.31 -10.43
C TRP A 429 -25.01 -8.87 -10.83
N ILE A 430 -25.93 -8.08 -11.40
CA ILE A 430 -25.68 -6.66 -11.71
C ILE A 430 -25.34 -5.88 -10.44
N ILE A 431 -26.10 -6.06 -9.35
CA ILE A 431 -25.84 -5.37 -8.08
C ILE A 431 -24.44 -5.72 -7.55
N LYS A 432 -23.99 -6.98 -7.68
CA LYS A 432 -22.63 -7.37 -7.29
C LYS A 432 -21.57 -6.70 -8.16
N ILE A 433 -21.75 -6.65 -9.48
CA ILE A 433 -20.84 -5.95 -10.40
C ILE A 433 -20.74 -4.46 -10.02
N ALA A 434 -21.89 -3.79 -9.89
CA ALA A 434 -21.94 -2.38 -9.51
C ALA A 434 -21.28 -2.14 -8.15
N GLY A 435 -21.55 -2.99 -7.16
CA GLY A 435 -20.93 -2.90 -5.83
C GLY A 435 -19.41 -3.07 -5.84
N LEU A 436 -18.87 -3.97 -6.68
CA LEU A 436 -17.42 -4.15 -6.82
C LEU A 436 -16.77 -2.97 -7.52
N LEU A 437 -17.40 -2.39 -8.55
CA LEU A 437 -16.93 -1.19 -9.23
C LEU A 437 -16.90 0.02 -8.28
N VAL A 438 -17.98 0.24 -7.53
CA VAL A 438 -18.05 1.31 -6.52
C VAL A 438 -16.97 1.10 -5.44
N ARG A 439 -16.77 -0.14 -4.97
CA ARG A 439 -15.74 -0.46 -3.99
C ARG A 439 -14.33 -0.18 -4.51
N LYS A 440 -14.05 -0.53 -5.77
CA LYS A 440 -12.78 -0.22 -6.44
C LYS A 440 -12.55 1.29 -6.49
N ALA A 441 -13.54 2.05 -6.96
CA ALA A 441 -13.46 3.52 -7.03
C ALA A 441 -13.32 4.19 -5.66
N ALA A 442 -14.00 3.65 -4.64
CA ALA A 442 -13.89 4.16 -3.27
C ALA A 442 -12.47 3.94 -2.72
N TYR A 443 -11.86 2.78 -2.94
CA TYR A 443 -10.49 2.52 -2.50
C TYR A 443 -9.46 3.38 -3.21
N SER A 444 -9.60 3.60 -4.52
CA SER A 444 -8.70 4.49 -5.24
C SER A 444 -8.83 5.94 -4.78
N LEU A 445 -10.05 6.41 -4.52
CA LEU A 445 -10.31 7.75 -3.97
C LEU A 445 -9.72 7.92 -2.58
N ILE A 446 -9.96 6.97 -1.66
CA ILE A 446 -9.40 7.02 -0.30
C ILE A 446 -7.88 7.13 -0.37
N LEU A 447 -7.24 6.34 -1.23
CA LEU A 447 -5.80 6.34 -1.33
C LEU A 447 -5.24 7.65 -1.91
N ALA A 448 -5.88 8.22 -2.93
CA ALA A 448 -5.50 9.52 -3.48
C ALA A 448 -5.58 10.62 -2.40
N VAL A 449 -6.64 10.62 -1.59
CA VAL A 449 -6.78 11.53 -0.45
C VAL A 449 -5.68 11.30 0.59
N LEU A 450 -5.34 10.05 0.90
CA LEU A 450 -4.27 9.73 1.84
C LEU A 450 -2.91 10.25 1.37
N LEU A 451 -2.57 10.05 0.09
CA LEU A 451 -1.33 10.58 -0.50
C LEU A 451 -1.28 12.12 -0.46
N ALA A 452 -2.41 12.76 -0.75
CA ALA A 452 -2.54 14.21 -0.69
C ALA A 452 -2.36 14.76 0.73
N VAL A 453 -3.03 14.16 1.71
CA VAL A 453 -2.91 14.54 3.12
C VAL A 453 -1.50 14.30 3.62
N ASN A 454 -0.85 13.21 3.20
CA ASN A 454 0.54 12.94 3.57
C ASN A 454 1.51 13.99 3.01
N GLY A 455 1.33 14.40 1.75
CA GLY A 455 2.10 15.49 1.13
C GLY A 455 1.85 16.85 1.80
N ALA A 456 0.60 17.15 2.15
CA ALA A 456 0.25 18.36 2.89
C ALA A 456 0.85 18.35 4.30
N LEU A 457 0.85 17.20 4.97
CA LEU A 457 1.46 17.03 6.30
C LEU A 457 2.97 17.22 6.23
N ALA A 458 3.64 16.70 5.20
CA ALA A 458 5.07 16.94 4.95
C ALA A 458 5.40 18.43 4.76
N ALA A 459 4.53 19.16 4.05
CA ALA A 459 4.69 20.59 3.83
C ALA A 459 4.46 21.40 5.11
N ALA A 460 3.40 21.06 5.87
CA ALA A 460 3.05 21.72 7.12
C ALA A 460 4.09 21.47 8.22
N THR A 461 4.72 20.31 8.23
CA THR A 461 5.74 19.93 9.22
C THR A 461 7.18 20.21 8.76
N SER A 462 7.34 20.95 7.65
CA SER A 462 8.63 21.26 7.04
C SER A 462 9.64 21.94 7.96
N GLN A 463 9.18 22.60 9.02
CA GLN A 463 10.01 23.30 10.01
C GLN A 463 10.37 22.46 11.24
N LEU A 464 9.72 21.32 11.46
CA LEU A 464 9.90 20.50 12.68
C LEU A 464 11.05 19.48 12.57
N GLY A 465 11.79 19.47 11.46
CA GLY A 465 12.80 18.44 11.16
C GLY A 465 12.17 17.13 10.68
N TRP A 466 12.98 16.29 10.05
CA TRP A 466 12.50 15.07 9.39
C TRP A 466 11.87 14.08 10.37
N LEU A 467 12.51 13.82 11.51
CA LEU A 467 12.02 12.81 12.48
C LEU A 467 10.62 13.16 13.03
N MET A 468 10.35 14.43 13.31
CA MET A 468 9.05 14.88 13.80
C MET A 468 7.99 14.84 12.70
N SER A 469 8.35 15.27 11.48
CA SER A 469 7.49 15.14 10.29
C SER A 469 7.10 13.67 10.05
N PHE A 470 8.09 12.79 10.04
CA PHE A 470 7.91 11.35 9.90
C PHE A 470 7.04 10.78 11.02
N GLY A 471 7.29 11.15 12.27
CA GLY A 471 6.50 10.71 13.43
C GLY A 471 5.02 11.09 13.31
N LEU A 472 4.70 12.31 12.85
CA LEU A 472 3.33 12.74 12.61
C LEU A 472 2.67 11.98 11.45
N GLN A 473 3.41 11.74 10.37
CA GLN A 473 2.93 10.95 9.23
C GLN A 473 2.67 9.49 9.62
N ALA A 474 3.57 8.88 10.36
CA ALA A 474 3.43 7.55 10.91
C ALA A 474 2.22 7.46 11.84
N LEU A 475 2.05 8.42 12.76
CA LEU A 475 0.90 8.50 13.66
C LEU A 475 -0.41 8.63 12.87
N PHE A 476 -0.43 9.47 11.84
CA PHE A 476 -1.57 9.60 10.95
C PHE A 476 -1.91 8.26 10.28
N ALA A 477 -0.93 7.60 9.66
CA ALA A 477 -1.12 6.31 8.99
C ALA A 477 -1.65 5.23 9.96
N TRP A 478 -1.05 5.12 11.15
CA TRP A 478 -1.50 4.22 12.21
C TRP A 478 -2.93 4.54 12.65
N THR A 479 -3.25 5.82 12.86
CA THR A 479 -4.59 6.25 13.30
C THR A 479 -5.64 5.88 12.26
N VAL A 480 -5.41 6.20 10.99
CA VAL A 480 -6.32 5.85 9.90
C VAL A 480 -6.48 4.33 9.81
N PHE A 481 -5.38 3.58 9.88
CA PHE A 481 -5.43 2.13 9.81
C PHE A 481 -6.24 1.53 10.97
N LEU A 482 -5.99 1.94 12.22
CA LEU A 482 -6.69 1.42 13.39
C LEU A 482 -8.18 1.79 13.37
N GLN A 483 -8.52 3.01 12.92
CA GLN A 483 -9.89 3.50 12.87
C GLN A 483 -10.64 3.14 11.57
N ARG A 484 -10.00 2.47 10.60
CA ARG A 484 -10.57 2.17 9.27
C ARG A 484 -11.98 1.57 9.28
N ARG A 485 -12.30 0.72 10.27
CA ARG A 485 -13.63 0.12 10.42
C ARG A 485 -14.67 1.13 10.87
N GLN A 486 -14.31 2.01 11.80
CA GLN A 486 -15.20 3.06 12.31
C GLN A 486 -15.45 4.12 11.25
N LEU A 487 -14.41 4.48 10.48
CA LEU A 487 -14.53 5.39 9.34
C LEU A 487 -15.50 4.83 8.29
N THR A 488 -15.35 3.55 7.95
CA THR A 488 -16.24 2.87 6.99
C THR A 488 -17.69 2.83 7.50
N SER A 489 -17.92 2.49 8.78
CA SER A 489 -19.28 2.42 9.33
C SER A 489 -19.96 3.78 9.43
N ARG A 490 -19.21 4.86 9.70
CA ARG A 490 -19.75 6.22 9.75
C ARG A 490 -20.11 6.75 8.37
N ILE A 491 -19.30 6.46 7.35
CA ILE A 491 -19.61 6.82 5.96
C ILE A 491 -20.89 6.12 5.51
N VAL A 492 -21.04 4.83 5.78
CA VAL A 492 -22.26 4.08 5.45
C VAL A 492 -23.48 4.62 6.22
N GLY A 493 -23.29 5.00 7.50
CA GLY A 493 -24.34 5.61 8.32
C GLY A 493 -24.78 7.02 7.87
N LEU A 494 -23.88 7.79 7.25
CA LEU A 494 -24.19 9.13 6.70
C LEU A 494 -24.89 9.05 5.34
N THR A 495 -24.67 7.99 4.56
CA THR A 495 -25.29 7.81 3.24
C THR A 495 -26.72 7.26 3.26
N GLY A 496 -27.32 7.06 4.43
CA GLY A 496 -28.73 6.63 4.53
C GLY A 496 -29.04 5.29 3.84
N ALA A 497 -28.03 4.47 3.54
CA ALA A 497 -28.24 3.16 2.96
C ALA A 497 -28.74 2.23 4.06
N GLU A 498 -30.05 1.97 4.01
CA GLU A 498 -30.83 1.21 4.97
C GLU A 498 -30.16 -0.08 5.46
N HIS A 499 -30.43 -0.34 6.74
CA HIS A 499 -30.20 -1.60 7.41
C HIS A 499 -30.73 -2.78 6.59
N SER A 500 -29.89 -3.81 6.48
CA SER A 500 -30.29 -5.13 6.00
C SER A 500 -31.45 -5.67 6.87
N PRO A 501 -32.58 -6.13 6.29
CA PRO A 501 -33.78 -6.58 7.02
C PRO A 501 -33.64 -7.99 7.59
N GLY A 502 -32.49 -8.31 8.20
CA GLY A 502 -32.18 -9.66 8.71
C GLY A 502 -31.84 -9.73 10.20
N ASP A 503 -31.32 -8.65 10.80
CA ASP A 503 -30.78 -8.71 12.18
C ASP A 503 -31.78 -8.23 13.25
N SER A 504 -32.78 -7.43 12.86
CA SER A 504 -33.79 -6.88 13.76
C SER A 504 -34.88 -7.89 14.11
N SER A 505 -35.21 -8.85 13.25
CA SER A 505 -36.21 -9.89 13.57
C SER A 505 -35.70 -10.89 14.61
N ALA A 506 -34.41 -11.25 14.58
CA ALA A 506 -33.79 -12.12 15.57
C ALA A 506 -33.66 -11.43 16.95
N GLN A 507 -33.33 -10.13 16.97
CA GLN A 507 -33.27 -9.36 18.21
C GLN A 507 -34.66 -9.05 18.77
N LEU A 508 -35.65 -8.77 17.92
CA LEU A 508 -37.04 -8.55 18.33
C LEU A 508 -37.71 -9.85 18.78
N LEU A 509 -37.42 -10.98 18.15
CA LEU A 509 -37.83 -12.31 18.65
C LEU A 509 -37.13 -12.66 19.96
N ALA A 510 -35.85 -12.32 20.14
CA ALA A 510 -35.17 -12.51 21.43
C ALA A 510 -35.74 -11.61 22.54
N TYR A 511 -36.14 -10.38 22.20
CA TYR A 511 -36.77 -9.44 23.13
C TYR A 511 -38.20 -9.86 23.47
N LEU A 512 -38.99 -10.27 22.48
CA LEU A 512 -40.36 -10.77 22.67
C LEU A 512 -40.39 -12.13 23.38
N ARG A 513 -39.41 -13.01 23.15
CA ARG A 513 -39.24 -14.26 23.90
C ARG A 513 -38.85 -14.02 25.36
N ARG A 514 -38.17 -12.90 25.65
CA ARG A 514 -37.82 -12.48 27.01
C ARG A 514 -38.99 -11.84 27.75
N THR A 515 -39.94 -11.23 27.04
CA THR A 515 -41.15 -10.61 27.62
C THR A 515 -42.37 -11.51 27.66
N THR A 516 -42.34 -12.69 27.01
CA THR A 516 -43.47 -13.66 27.01
C THR A 516 -43.36 -14.76 28.07
N THR A 517 -42.28 -14.83 28.85
CA THR A 517 -42.15 -15.76 29.99
C THR A 517 -42.76 -15.26 31.31
N PHE A 518 -43.74 -14.35 31.27
CA PHE A 518 -44.56 -14.02 32.42
C PHE A 518 -45.98 -13.64 31.99
N ARG A 519 -46.84 -14.66 31.79
CA ARG A 519 -48.25 -14.62 32.22
C ARG A 519 -48.99 -15.92 31.89
N GLY A 520 -49.40 -16.58 32.97
CA GLY A 520 -50.64 -17.37 33.03
C GLY A 520 -50.46 -18.86 32.83
N ILE A 521 -50.61 -19.63 33.92
CA ILE A 521 -51.78 -20.47 34.15
C ILE A 521 -51.84 -20.79 35.65
N GLU A 522 -52.76 -20.14 36.34
CA GLU A 522 -53.41 -20.71 37.53
C GLU A 522 -54.58 -21.59 37.06
N ARG A 523 -54.93 -22.55 37.92
CA ARG A 523 -56.07 -23.49 37.90
C ARG A 523 -55.84 -24.81 37.16
N THR A 524 -55.39 -25.80 37.94
CA THR A 524 -56.04 -27.12 37.93
C THR A 524 -56.44 -27.51 39.34
N VAL A 525 -57.76 -27.66 39.48
CA VAL A 525 -58.48 -28.27 40.59
C VAL A 525 -58.14 -29.76 40.64
N GLY A 526 -57.85 -30.26 41.85
CA GLY A 526 -58.25 -31.58 42.33
C GLY A 526 -57.61 -32.81 41.69
N ARG A 527 -56.92 -33.60 42.49
CA ARG A 527 -57.42 -34.91 43.00
C ARG A 527 -56.25 -35.68 43.59
N ALA A 528 -56.08 -35.57 44.91
CA ALA A 528 -55.17 -36.40 45.67
C ALA A 528 -55.61 -37.87 45.57
N SER A 529 -54.60 -38.71 45.35
CA SER A 529 -54.68 -40.15 45.23
C SER A 529 -55.27 -40.80 46.49
N ARG A 530 -56.20 -41.74 46.26
CA ARG A 530 -56.67 -42.71 47.25
C ARG A 530 -55.53 -43.68 47.56
N SER A 531 -55.11 -43.74 48.82
CA SER A 531 -54.58 -44.96 49.41
C SER A 531 -55.33 -45.20 50.72
N HIS A 532 -56.11 -46.26 50.77
CA HIS A 532 -56.69 -46.81 51.99
C HIS A 532 -55.96 -48.11 52.29
N PRO A 533 -55.66 -48.38 53.56
CA PRO A 533 -56.03 -49.68 54.08
C PRO A 533 -56.86 -49.58 55.36
N SER A 534 -57.70 -50.60 55.51
CA SER A 534 -58.64 -50.91 56.57
C SER A 534 -58.15 -50.72 58.02
N ARG A 535 -59.03 -50.28 58.91
CA ARG A 535 -59.58 -51.10 60.03
C ARG A 535 -60.56 -50.29 60.90
N ARG A 536 -61.67 -50.95 61.26
CA ARG A 536 -62.42 -50.88 62.53
C ARG A 536 -62.36 -49.56 63.33
N THR A 537 -63.49 -48.89 63.46
CA THR A 537 -64.38 -49.00 64.64
C THR A 537 -65.78 -48.47 64.29
N LYS A 538 -66.76 -49.37 64.47
CA LYS A 538 -68.23 -49.21 64.55
C LYS A 538 -68.98 -48.62 63.35
#